data_AF-A0A8D4C195-F1
#
_entry.id   AF-A0A8D4C195-F1
#
_cell.length_a   1.000
_cell.length_b   1.000
_cell.length_c   1.000
_cell.angle_alpha   90.00
_cell.angle_beta   90.00
_cell.angle_gamma   90.00
#
_symmetry.space_group_name_H-M   'P 1'
#
loop_
_entity.id
_entity.type
_entity.pdbx_description
1 polymer ?
#
loop_
_entity_poly.entity_id
_entity_poly.type
_entity_poly.pdbx_seq_one_letter_code
_entity_poly.pdbx_strand_id
1 'polypeptide(L)'
;MSKVSVLVVDDAPFIRDLIKKGLRSQFPGIVIEEAVNGRKAQQLLGRERFDLILCDWEMPEMSGLELLTWCRAQDALKTVPFIMVTSRGDKENVVQAIQSGVSDYIGKPFSNEQLATKVRKALGRAGKLDALAASAPTRALAGGVANDSLAALTGGKAEVVRQPKPEATAPVAAPPAAAPAASKPAAASGGRGQGQLRLAAGTQACVIKALSLKEALLVVRRGDDLPQVLESAVLDLEQGEGAEVARLNGYLHAVAALEPKPDSEWLQLSFRFVDRDPQKLDYLSRLIARGTAQRHFVPGA
;
A
#
# COMPACT_ATOMS: atom_id res chain seq x y z
N MET A 1 -6.92 -40.06 -0.83
CA MET A 1 -7.25 -38.62 -0.88
C MET A 1 -5.99 -37.85 -1.20
N SER A 2 -5.97 -37.08 -2.27
CA SER A 2 -4.85 -36.20 -2.62
C SER A 2 -4.79 -35.04 -1.62
N LYS A 3 -3.81 -35.08 -0.71
CA LYS A 3 -3.53 -33.97 0.21
C LYS A 3 -2.90 -32.83 -0.57
N VAL A 4 -3.33 -31.61 -0.32
CA VAL A 4 -2.69 -30.41 -0.87
C VAL A 4 -1.62 -29.93 0.09
N SER A 5 -0.39 -29.84 -0.38
CA SER A 5 0.77 -29.42 0.41
C SER A 5 1.20 -27.99 0.07
N VAL A 6 1.41 -27.15 1.09
CA VAL A 6 1.80 -25.75 0.95
C VAL A 6 3.07 -25.48 1.74
N LEU A 7 4.03 -24.84 1.09
CA LEU A 7 5.24 -24.36 1.75
C LEU A 7 5.10 -22.88 2.09
N VAL A 8 5.32 -22.53 3.35
CA VAL A 8 5.35 -21.14 3.84
C VAL A 8 6.79 -20.77 4.21
N VAL A 9 7.34 -19.76 3.54
CA VAL A 9 8.72 -19.31 3.72
C VAL A 9 8.71 -17.85 4.17
N ASP A 10 9.18 -17.60 5.39
CA ASP A 10 9.28 -16.25 5.97
C ASP A 10 10.26 -16.33 7.14
N ASP A 11 11.09 -15.32 7.37
CA ASP A 11 12.05 -15.32 8.47
C ASP A 11 11.37 -15.02 9.82
N ALA A 12 10.29 -14.23 9.80
CA ALA A 12 9.54 -13.88 10.99
C ALA A 12 8.58 -15.02 11.41
N PRO A 13 8.78 -15.64 12.60
CA PRO A 13 7.93 -16.74 13.06
C PRO A 13 6.46 -16.33 13.22
N PHE A 14 6.22 -15.08 13.63
CA PHE A 14 4.88 -14.54 13.77
C PHE A 14 4.09 -14.52 12.45
N ILE A 15 4.75 -14.18 11.33
CA ILE A 15 4.11 -14.14 10.02
C ILE A 15 3.79 -15.56 9.55
N ARG A 16 4.70 -16.52 9.74
CA ARG A 16 4.43 -17.94 9.44
C ARG A 16 3.23 -18.45 10.21
N ASP A 17 3.12 -18.12 11.50
CA ASP A 17 1.98 -18.50 12.32
C ASP A 17 0.67 -17.85 11.86
N LEU A 18 0.70 -16.59 11.47
CA LEU A 18 -0.46 -15.88 10.91
C LEU A 18 -0.96 -16.56 9.62
N ILE A 19 -0.04 -16.85 8.68
CA ILE A 19 -0.37 -17.53 7.43
C ILE A 19 -0.91 -18.94 7.70
N LYS A 20 -0.25 -19.72 8.57
CA LYS A 20 -0.69 -21.07 8.95
C LYS A 20 -2.12 -21.06 9.51
N LYS A 21 -2.43 -20.12 10.42
CA LYS A 21 -3.76 -19.96 11.00
C LYS A 21 -4.79 -19.59 9.94
N GLY A 22 -4.48 -18.62 9.08
CA GLY A 22 -5.35 -18.18 7.99
C GLY A 22 -5.66 -19.31 7.00
N LEU A 23 -4.66 -20.08 6.60
CA LEU A 23 -4.82 -21.22 5.69
C LEU A 23 -5.64 -22.35 6.31
N ARG A 24 -5.31 -22.79 7.52
CA ARG A 24 -6.03 -23.89 8.18
C ARG A 24 -7.50 -23.56 8.44
N SER A 25 -7.81 -22.29 8.71
CA SER A 25 -9.19 -21.84 8.90
C SER A 25 -10.04 -21.92 7.63
N GLN A 26 -9.43 -21.78 6.46
CA GLN A 26 -10.13 -21.63 5.18
C GLN A 26 -10.06 -22.89 4.31
N PHE A 27 -9.07 -23.75 4.55
CA PHE A 27 -8.76 -24.92 3.75
C PHE A 27 -8.56 -26.16 4.66
N PRO A 28 -9.64 -26.86 5.03
CA PRO A 28 -9.55 -28.09 5.80
C PRO A 28 -8.75 -29.15 5.03
N GLY A 29 -7.83 -29.84 5.69
CA GLY A 29 -7.04 -30.93 5.07
C GLY A 29 -5.74 -30.49 4.37
N ILE A 30 -5.42 -29.19 4.37
CA ILE A 30 -4.15 -28.68 3.85
C ILE A 30 -2.97 -29.08 4.75
N VAL A 31 -1.91 -29.59 4.14
CA VAL A 31 -0.62 -29.83 4.82
C VAL A 31 0.22 -28.58 4.64
N ILE A 32 0.76 -28.05 5.73
CA ILE A 32 1.57 -26.84 5.69
C ILE A 32 2.93 -27.15 6.29
N GLU A 33 3.97 -26.93 5.50
CA GLU A 33 5.35 -26.92 5.95
C GLU A 33 5.88 -25.49 6.01
N GLU A 34 6.88 -25.28 6.86
CA GLU A 34 7.48 -23.97 7.05
C GLU A 34 9.00 -23.98 6.88
N ALA A 35 9.51 -22.91 6.29
CA ALA A 35 10.93 -22.63 6.16
C ALA A 35 11.24 -21.22 6.66
N VAL A 36 12.38 -21.07 7.34
CA VAL A 36 12.82 -19.81 7.95
C VAL A 36 13.59 -18.90 6.98
N ASN A 37 13.98 -19.41 5.82
CA ASN A 37 14.70 -18.67 4.78
C ASN A 37 14.63 -19.42 3.43
N GLY A 38 15.11 -18.77 2.36
CA GLY A 38 15.11 -19.35 1.02
C GLY A 38 15.97 -20.62 0.91
N ARG A 39 17.10 -20.72 1.62
CA ARG A 39 17.97 -21.91 1.59
C ARG A 39 17.29 -23.14 2.17
N LYS A 40 16.58 -22.99 3.30
CA LYS A 40 15.81 -24.07 3.90
C LYS A 40 14.65 -24.48 2.99
N ALA A 41 14.00 -23.51 2.35
CA ALA A 41 12.95 -23.77 1.37
C ALA A 41 13.47 -24.59 0.17
N GLN A 42 14.65 -24.26 -0.38
CA GLN A 42 15.28 -25.05 -1.45
C GLN A 42 15.52 -26.51 -1.03
N GLN A 43 16.01 -26.73 0.20
CA GLN A 43 16.24 -28.08 0.71
C GLN A 43 14.93 -28.89 0.80
N LEU A 44 13.84 -28.27 1.24
CA LEU A 44 12.52 -28.91 1.30
C LEU A 44 11.98 -29.19 -0.11
N LEU A 45 12.06 -28.21 -1.00
CA LEU A 45 11.62 -28.32 -2.41
C LEU A 45 12.40 -29.39 -3.20
N GLY A 46 13.63 -29.71 -2.78
CA GLY A 46 14.42 -30.80 -3.37
C GLY A 46 14.05 -32.20 -2.87
N ARG A 47 13.33 -32.30 -1.74
CA ARG A 47 12.95 -33.58 -1.11
C ARG A 47 11.47 -33.90 -1.25
N GLU A 48 10.64 -32.87 -1.24
CA GLU A 48 9.19 -32.98 -1.17
C GLU A 48 8.51 -32.17 -2.27
N ARG A 49 7.28 -32.56 -2.61
CA ARG A 49 6.47 -31.85 -3.60
C ARG A 49 5.46 -30.96 -2.91
N PHE A 50 5.38 -29.72 -3.37
CA PHE A 50 4.42 -28.73 -2.91
C PHE A 50 3.50 -28.30 -4.05
N ASP A 51 2.25 -28.06 -3.73
CA ASP A 51 1.22 -27.58 -4.66
C ASP A 51 1.12 -26.04 -4.69
N LEU A 52 1.69 -25.37 -3.69
CA LEU A 52 1.74 -23.92 -3.57
C LEU A 52 2.92 -23.49 -2.69
N ILE A 53 3.58 -22.41 -3.06
CA ILE A 53 4.63 -21.76 -2.27
C ILE A 53 4.18 -20.34 -1.93
N LEU A 54 4.19 -20.01 -0.65
CA LEU A 54 4.04 -18.65 -0.12
C LEU A 54 5.41 -18.23 0.41
N CYS A 55 6.00 -17.17 -0.13
CA CYS A 55 7.37 -16.77 0.21
C CYS A 55 7.46 -15.28 0.49
N ASP A 56 8.15 -14.91 1.57
CA ASP A 56 8.53 -13.52 1.80
C ASP A 56 9.58 -13.06 0.78
N TRP A 57 9.56 -11.77 0.46
CA TRP A 57 10.56 -11.18 -0.41
C TRP A 57 11.90 -11.04 0.32
N GLU A 58 11.86 -10.44 1.50
CA GLU A 58 13.04 -10.06 2.29
C GLU A 58 13.34 -11.17 3.28
N MET A 59 14.38 -11.94 3.02
CA MET A 59 14.83 -12.99 3.93
C MET A 59 16.36 -13.00 3.97
N PRO A 60 16.95 -13.36 5.12
CA PRO A 60 18.39 -13.56 5.21
C PRO A 60 18.84 -14.74 4.34
N GLU A 61 20.12 -14.73 3.97
CA GLU A 61 20.82 -15.71 3.12
C GLU A 61 20.36 -15.80 1.66
N MET A 62 19.05 -15.80 1.41
CA MET A 62 18.46 -15.92 0.09
C MET A 62 17.09 -15.25 0.07
N SER A 63 16.94 -14.28 -0.82
CA SER A 63 15.69 -13.54 -1.03
C SER A 63 14.61 -14.40 -1.69
N GLY A 64 13.34 -13.99 -1.54
CA GLY A 64 12.22 -14.65 -2.22
C GLY A 64 12.33 -14.60 -3.74
N LEU A 65 12.91 -13.52 -4.30
CA LEU A 65 13.12 -13.40 -5.73
C LEU A 65 14.15 -14.41 -6.23
N GLU A 66 15.29 -14.56 -5.55
CA GLU A 66 16.28 -15.58 -5.89
C GLU A 66 15.70 -16.99 -5.79
N LEU A 67 14.86 -17.25 -4.78
CA LEU A 67 14.17 -18.54 -4.62
C LEU A 67 13.21 -18.78 -5.79
N LEU A 68 12.44 -17.78 -6.20
CA LEU A 68 11.54 -17.86 -7.35
C LEU A 68 12.31 -18.17 -8.63
N THR A 69 13.40 -17.44 -8.92
CA THR A 69 14.24 -17.67 -10.10
C THR A 69 14.79 -19.10 -10.10
N TRP A 70 15.27 -19.58 -8.96
CA TRP A 70 15.72 -20.96 -8.81
C TRP A 70 14.59 -21.96 -9.07
N CYS A 71 13.40 -21.75 -8.49
CA CYS A 71 12.23 -22.62 -8.72
C CYS A 71 11.84 -22.68 -10.21
N ARG A 72 11.92 -21.57 -10.94
CA ARG A 72 11.60 -21.54 -12.38
C ARG A 72 12.65 -22.22 -13.25
N ALA A 73 13.89 -22.31 -12.79
CA ALA A 73 14.93 -23.09 -13.45
C ALA A 73 14.76 -24.62 -13.28
N GLN A 74 13.96 -25.07 -12.31
CA GLN A 74 13.71 -26.49 -12.06
C GLN A 74 12.46 -26.99 -12.82
N ASP A 75 12.61 -28.02 -13.64
CA ASP A 75 11.50 -28.57 -14.44
C ASP A 75 10.30 -29.04 -13.60
N ALA A 76 10.57 -29.55 -12.39
CA ALA A 76 9.53 -30.01 -11.47
C ALA A 76 8.78 -28.88 -10.76
N LEU A 77 9.37 -27.67 -10.68
CA LEU A 77 8.84 -26.54 -9.89
C LEU A 77 8.38 -25.36 -10.76
N LYS A 78 8.73 -25.35 -12.05
CA LYS A 78 8.39 -24.24 -12.97
C LYS A 78 6.89 -23.94 -13.06
N THR A 79 6.04 -24.95 -12.88
CA THR A 79 4.57 -24.82 -12.91
C THR A 79 3.94 -24.64 -11.54
N VAL A 80 4.70 -24.82 -10.45
CA VAL A 80 4.18 -24.70 -9.09
C VAL A 80 3.78 -23.25 -8.83
N PRO A 81 2.53 -22.99 -8.41
CA PRO A 81 2.09 -21.67 -8.02
C PRO A 81 2.99 -21.07 -6.93
N PHE A 82 3.47 -19.86 -7.17
CA PHE A 82 4.36 -19.14 -6.27
C PHE A 82 3.74 -17.78 -5.98
N ILE A 83 3.37 -17.52 -4.73
CA ILE A 83 2.82 -16.25 -4.29
C ILE A 83 3.88 -15.55 -3.44
N MET A 84 4.23 -14.34 -3.85
CA MET A 84 5.13 -13.49 -3.10
C MET A 84 4.36 -12.75 -2.01
N VAL A 85 4.87 -12.76 -0.78
CA VAL A 85 4.38 -11.96 0.34
C VAL A 85 5.43 -10.87 0.58
N THR A 86 5.05 -9.60 0.71
CA THR A 86 6.06 -8.53 0.82
C THR A 86 5.54 -7.29 1.53
N SER A 87 6.39 -6.64 2.33
CA SER A 87 6.14 -5.30 2.87
C SER A 87 6.43 -4.19 1.86
N ARG A 88 7.12 -4.50 0.76
CA ARG A 88 7.45 -3.52 -0.30
C ARG A 88 6.31 -3.42 -1.30
N GLY A 89 5.68 -2.25 -1.34
CA GLY A 89 4.63 -1.92 -2.31
C GLY A 89 5.13 -1.29 -3.61
N ASP A 90 6.45 -1.22 -3.82
CA ASP A 90 7.02 -0.50 -4.94
C ASP A 90 6.75 -1.22 -6.26
N LYS A 91 6.28 -0.46 -7.25
CA LYS A 91 5.90 -0.98 -8.58
C LYS A 91 7.04 -1.75 -9.26
N GLU A 92 8.28 -1.35 -9.02
CA GLU A 92 9.48 -1.97 -9.62
C GLU A 92 9.70 -3.40 -9.14
N ASN A 93 9.51 -3.67 -7.85
CA ASN A 93 9.65 -5.02 -7.29
C ASN A 93 8.54 -5.96 -7.79
N VAL A 94 7.33 -5.41 -7.97
CA VAL A 94 6.21 -6.15 -8.56
C VAL A 94 6.50 -6.52 -10.01
N VAL A 95 7.07 -5.60 -10.80
CA VAL A 95 7.47 -5.88 -12.20
C VAL A 95 8.52 -6.98 -12.25
N GLN A 96 9.55 -6.94 -11.40
CA GLN A 96 10.59 -7.97 -11.35
C GLN A 96 10.04 -9.36 -11.02
N ALA A 97 9.12 -9.46 -10.05
CA ALA A 97 8.49 -10.74 -9.72
C ALA A 97 7.60 -11.26 -10.85
N ILE A 98 6.86 -10.39 -11.54
CA ILE A 98 6.06 -10.77 -12.72
C ILE A 98 6.97 -11.30 -13.82
N GLN A 99 8.06 -10.61 -14.13
CA GLN A 99 9.05 -11.05 -15.12
C GLN A 99 9.69 -12.40 -14.76
N SER A 100 9.86 -12.66 -13.46
CA SER A 100 10.38 -13.93 -12.94
C SER A 100 9.32 -15.03 -12.83
N GLY A 101 8.08 -14.81 -13.31
CA GLY A 101 7.04 -15.82 -13.36
C GLY A 101 6.34 -16.09 -12.02
N VAL A 102 6.20 -15.06 -11.17
CA VAL A 102 5.35 -15.15 -9.96
C VAL A 102 3.89 -15.35 -10.35
N SER A 103 3.14 -16.12 -9.55
CA SER A 103 1.72 -16.38 -9.82
C SER A 103 0.80 -15.28 -9.31
N ASP A 104 1.12 -14.70 -8.15
CA ASP A 104 0.44 -13.54 -7.56
C ASP A 104 1.32 -12.92 -6.46
N TYR A 105 0.90 -11.79 -5.90
CA TYR A 105 1.56 -11.16 -4.76
C TYR A 105 0.55 -10.71 -3.70
N ILE A 106 1.03 -10.62 -2.45
CA ILE A 106 0.29 -10.18 -1.26
C ILE A 106 1.14 -9.15 -0.53
N GLY A 107 0.60 -7.94 -0.37
CA GLY A 107 1.25 -6.89 0.43
C GLY A 107 1.01 -7.09 1.92
N LYS A 108 2.05 -6.93 2.75
CA LYS A 108 1.95 -6.83 4.21
C LYS A 108 1.59 -5.36 4.57
N PRO A 109 0.65 -5.12 5.51
CA PRO A 109 -0.21 -6.08 6.19
C PRO A 109 -1.34 -6.61 5.29
N PHE A 110 -1.71 -7.89 5.46
CA PHE A 110 -2.79 -8.55 4.72
C PHE A 110 -3.89 -9.08 5.64
N SER A 111 -5.12 -9.20 5.12
CA SER A 111 -6.22 -9.87 5.82
C SER A 111 -6.27 -11.37 5.49
N ASN A 112 -6.87 -12.17 6.38
CA ASN A 112 -7.08 -13.60 6.13
C ASN A 112 -7.91 -13.85 4.86
N GLU A 113 -8.86 -12.96 4.55
CA GLU A 113 -9.69 -13.03 3.33
C GLU A 113 -8.87 -12.79 2.07
N GLN A 114 -7.96 -11.83 2.09
CA GLN A 114 -7.06 -11.55 0.97
C GLN A 114 -6.15 -12.75 0.71
N LEU A 115 -5.53 -13.31 1.76
CA LEU A 115 -4.72 -14.52 1.67
C LEU A 115 -5.53 -15.68 1.07
N ALA A 116 -6.73 -15.95 1.62
CA ALA A 116 -7.58 -17.05 1.16
C ALA A 116 -8.00 -16.91 -0.30
N THR A 117 -8.35 -15.69 -0.73
CA THR A 117 -8.76 -15.41 -2.11
C THR A 117 -7.62 -15.69 -3.10
N LYS A 118 -6.41 -15.25 -2.77
CA LYS A 118 -5.21 -15.42 -3.60
C LYS A 118 -4.80 -16.88 -3.69
N VAL A 119 -4.79 -17.58 -2.55
CA VAL A 119 -4.49 -19.01 -2.45
C VAL A 119 -5.52 -19.84 -3.23
N ARG A 120 -6.81 -19.56 -3.08
CA ARG A 120 -7.88 -20.24 -3.82
C ARG A 120 -7.72 -20.07 -5.33
N LYS A 121 -7.44 -18.84 -5.78
CA LYS A 121 -7.19 -18.55 -7.20
C LYS A 121 -5.97 -19.30 -7.74
N ALA A 122 -4.88 -19.34 -6.97
CA ALA A 122 -3.65 -20.05 -7.35
C ALA A 122 -3.86 -21.56 -7.45
N LEU A 123 -4.50 -22.16 -6.45
CA LEU A 123 -4.82 -23.59 -6.44
C LEU A 123 -5.86 -23.97 -7.51
N GLY A 124 -6.78 -23.05 -7.83
CA GLY A 124 -7.77 -23.26 -8.89
C GLY A 124 -7.12 -23.32 -10.27
N ARG A 125 -6.15 -22.45 -10.53
CA ARG A 125 -5.34 -22.50 -11.77
C ARG A 125 -4.50 -23.77 -11.86
N ALA A 126 -4.09 -24.35 -10.73
CA ALA A 126 -3.35 -25.60 -10.67
C ALA A 126 -4.24 -26.86 -10.72
N GLY A 127 -5.57 -26.73 -10.75
CA GLY A 127 -6.50 -27.86 -10.71
C GLY A 127 -6.52 -28.61 -9.38
N LYS A 128 -6.11 -27.96 -8.29
CA LYS A 128 -5.95 -28.58 -6.95
C LYS A 128 -7.08 -28.24 -5.98
N LEU A 129 -8.06 -27.43 -6.38
CA LEU A 129 -9.21 -27.08 -5.52
C LEU A 129 -10.14 -28.28 -5.28
N ASP A 130 -10.37 -29.11 -6.28
CA ASP A 130 -11.23 -30.30 -6.13
C ASP A 130 -10.61 -31.33 -5.19
N ALA A 131 -9.27 -31.46 -5.21
CA ALA A 131 -8.51 -32.27 -4.27
C ALA A 131 -8.65 -31.79 -2.82
N LEU A 132 -8.67 -30.48 -2.59
CA LEU A 132 -8.93 -29.87 -1.28
C LEU A 132 -10.36 -30.13 -0.81
N ALA A 133 -11.35 -29.92 -1.68
CA ALA A 133 -12.76 -30.17 -1.36
C ALA A 133 -13.02 -31.65 -1.03
N ALA A 134 -12.36 -32.58 -1.74
CA ALA A 134 -12.45 -34.02 -1.48
C ALA A 134 -11.70 -34.47 -0.22
N SER A 135 -10.79 -33.64 0.32
CA SER A 135 -10.00 -33.94 1.53
C SER A 135 -10.58 -33.34 2.81
N ALA A 136 -11.60 -32.48 2.70
CA ALA A 136 -12.29 -31.93 3.85
C ALA A 136 -13.07 -33.05 4.58
N PRO A 137 -12.96 -33.18 5.91
CA PRO A 137 -13.74 -34.17 6.64
C PRO A 137 -15.22 -33.85 6.48
N THR A 138 -15.97 -34.79 5.90
CA THR A 138 -17.43 -34.74 5.84
C THR A 138 -17.94 -34.69 7.27
N ARG A 139 -18.27 -33.50 7.76
CA ARG A 139 -18.96 -33.36 9.04
C ARG A 139 -20.38 -33.86 8.81
N ALA A 140 -20.58 -35.16 9.04
CA ALA A 140 -21.89 -35.78 9.05
C ALA A 140 -22.73 -35.12 10.16
N LEU A 141 -23.61 -34.22 9.77
CA LEU A 141 -24.79 -33.83 10.53
C LEU A 141 -25.97 -34.03 9.59
N ALA A 142 -26.55 -35.23 9.69
CA ALA A 142 -27.88 -35.49 9.18
C ALA A 142 -28.89 -34.70 10.03
N GLY A 143 -29.83 -34.04 9.35
CA GLY A 143 -31.09 -33.58 9.94
C GLY A 143 -31.25 -32.07 9.98
N GLY A 144 -32.14 -31.55 9.13
CA GLY A 144 -32.79 -30.25 9.37
C GLY A 144 -32.87 -29.33 8.16
N VAL A 145 -33.93 -29.49 7.38
CA VAL A 145 -34.45 -28.50 6.43
C VAL A 145 -34.80 -27.21 7.17
N ALA A 146 -34.34 -26.03 6.72
CA ALA A 146 -35.04 -24.75 6.89
C ALA A 146 -34.35 -23.57 6.18
N ASN A 147 -35.15 -22.88 5.37
CA ASN A 147 -35.12 -21.46 4.98
C ASN A 147 -34.06 -21.08 3.92
N ASP A 148 -34.34 -20.86 2.63
CA ASP A 148 -35.55 -20.44 1.92
C ASP A 148 -36.47 -19.44 2.66
N SER A 149 -35.90 -18.30 3.04
CA SER A 149 -36.65 -17.18 3.62
C SER A 149 -36.11 -15.82 3.17
N LEU A 150 -36.04 -15.62 1.86
CA LEU A 150 -35.99 -14.27 1.28
C LEU A 150 -36.82 -14.13 -0.02
N ALA A 151 -37.19 -15.24 -0.67
CA ALA A 151 -37.89 -15.22 -1.97
C ALA A 151 -39.42 -15.11 -1.87
N ALA A 152 -40.01 -15.07 -0.67
CA ALA A 152 -41.46 -15.14 -0.48
C ALA A 152 -42.13 -13.83 0.01
N LEU A 153 -41.40 -12.70 0.15
CA LEU A 153 -41.96 -11.51 0.81
C LEU A 153 -42.00 -10.19 0.03
N THR A 154 -41.59 -10.11 -1.23
CA THR A 154 -41.89 -8.91 -2.04
C THR A 154 -42.19 -9.27 -3.49
N GLY A 155 -43.46 -9.50 -3.78
CA GLY A 155 -43.97 -9.62 -5.12
C GLY A 155 -43.81 -8.32 -5.93
N GLY A 156 -43.29 -8.48 -7.14
CA GLY A 156 -43.64 -7.76 -8.37
C GLY A 156 -43.76 -6.23 -8.33
N LYS A 157 -42.78 -5.55 -8.93
CA LYS A 157 -42.83 -5.03 -10.32
C LYS A 157 -41.66 -4.07 -10.54
N ALA A 158 -40.90 -4.34 -11.59
CA ALA A 158 -39.89 -3.44 -12.11
C ALA A 158 -40.60 -2.30 -12.86
N GLU A 159 -40.27 -1.05 -12.52
CA GLU A 159 -40.54 0.08 -13.40
C GLU A 159 -39.34 1.03 -13.43
N VAL A 160 -38.98 1.35 -14.67
CA VAL A 160 -37.86 2.16 -15.13
C VAL A 160 -38.22 3.63 -14.95
N VAL A 161 -37.34 4.44 -14.35
CA VAL A 161 -37.44 5.90 -14.45
C VAL A 161 -36.09 6.54 -14.78
N ARG A 162 -36.15 7.34 -15.84
CA ARG A 162 -35.11 8.15 -16.47
C ARG A 162 -34.66 9.31 -15.58
N GLN A 163 -33.44 9.76 -15.88
CA GLN A 163 -32.87 11.07 -15.52
C GLN A 163 -33.81 12.24 -15.86
N PRO A 164 -33.65 13.36 -15.13
CA PRO A 164 -33.78 14.66 -15.76
C PRO A 164 -32.55 15.57 -15.57
N LYS A 165 -32.23 16.27 -16.64
CA LYS A 165 -31.48 17.55 -16.73
C LYS A 165 -32.44 18.70 -16.30
N PRO A 166 -31.95 19.79 -15.70
CA PRO A 166 -31.89 21.09 -16.41
C PRO A 166 -30.57 21.84 -16.09
N GLU A 167 -29.82 22.43 -17.03
CA GLU A 167 -30.06 23.65 -17.83
C GLU A 167 -29.62 24.96 -17.14
N ALA A 168 -29.02 25.83 -17.95
CA ALA A 168 -28.07 26.88 -17.65
C ALA A 168 -28.65 28.12 -16.95
N THR A 169 -27.76 28.92 -16.34
CA THR A 169 -27.75 30.38 -16.48
C THR A 169 -26.35 30.93 -16.17
N ALA A 170 -25.81 31.71 -17.11
CA ALA A 170 -24.74 32.69 -16.86
C ALA A 170 -25.40 34.03 -16.47
N PRO A 171 -24.68 35.00 -15.87
CA PRO A 171 -23.95 35.96 -16.71
C PRO A 171 -22.62 36.53 -16.15
N VAL A 172 -21.70 36.82 -17.08
CA VAL A 172 -20.90 38.05 -17.30
C VAL A 172 -20.31 38.83 -16.10
N ALA A 173 -18.97 38.95 -16.06
CA ALA A 173 -18.24 40.23 -15.95
C ALA A 173 -16.72 40.03 -16.13
N ALA A 174 -16.07 40.96 -16.84
CA ALA A 174 -14.64 41.00 -17.17
C ALA A 174 -13.90 42.12 -16.35
N PRO A 175 -12.61 42.43 -16.61
CA PRO A 175 -11.49 42.49 -15.65
C PRO A 175 -11.22 43.90 -15.05
N PRO A 176 -10.24 44.06 -14.13
CA PRO A 176 -8.93 44.62 -14.53
C PRO A 176 -7.74 44.04 -13.71
N ALA A 177 -6.57 43.77 -14.31
CA ALA A 177 -5.38 44.64 -14.48
C ALA A 177 -4.35 44.65 -13.34
N ALA A 178 -3.09 44.71 -13.78
CA ALA A 178 -1.89 45.27 -13.15
C ALA A 178 -1.06 44.42 -12.16
N ALA A 179 0.17 44.12 -12.62
CA ALA A 179 1.36 43.93 -11.81
C ALA A 179 1.70 45.19 -10.98
N PRO A 180 2.51 45.06 -9.92
CA PRO A 180 3.89 45.54 -9.98
C PRO A 180 4.87 44.56 -9.32
N ALA A 181 5.99 44.25 -9.97
CA ALA A 181 7.30 44.92 -9.87
C ALA A 181 8.18 44.41 -8.72
N ALA A 182 9.39 44.04 -9.11
CA ALA A 182 10.41 43.34 -8.36
C ALA A 182 11.02 44.16 -7.21
N SER A 183 11.48 43.43 -6.19
CA SER A 183 12.63 43.84 -5.38
C SER A 183 13.61 42.66 -5.25
N LYS A 184 14.88 42.98 -5.51
CA LYS A 184 16.09 42.13 -5.57
C LYS A 184 16.98 42.50 -4.34
N PRO A 185 18.08 41.79 -4.05
CA PRO A 185 18.18 40.44 -3.50
C PRO A 185 18.99 40.44 -2.18
N ALA A 186 18.72 39.55 -1.23
CA ALA A 186 19.60 39.38 -0.08
C ALA A 186 19.82 37.89 0.25
N ALA A 187 21.08 37.49 0.08
CA ALA A 187 21.77 36.35 0.66
C ALA A 187 21.22 34.92 0.43
N ALA A 188 22.00 34.17 -0.34
CA ALA A 188 21.85 32.76 -0.63
C ALA A 188 21.81 31.85 0.62
N SER A 189 20.89 30.89 0.61
CA SER A 189 21.17 29.52 1.05
C SER A 189 20.25 28.57 0.27
N GLY A 190 20.84 27.60 -0.43
CA GLY A 190 20.11 26.64 -1.26
C GLY A 190 19.23 25.71 -0.42
N GLY A 191 17.97 26.08 -0.22
CA GLY A 191 17.00 25.32 0.57
C GLY A 191 16.29 24.24 -0.24
N ARG A 192 16.97 23.11 -0.50
CA ARG A 192 16.30 21.89 -0.99
C ARG A 192 15.27 21.43 0.05
N GLY A 193 13.97 21.56 -0.24
CA GLY A 193 12.88 20.96 0.56
C GLY A 193 12.02 21.90 1.40
N GLN A 194 11.79 23.15 0.99
CA GLN A 194 10.87 24.08 1.66
C GLN A 194 9.49 24.11 0.98
N GLY A 195 8.43 24.40 1.74
CA GLY A 195 7.07 24.57 1.24
C GLY A 195 6.21 25.42 2.18
N GLN A 196 4.99 25.74 1.76
CA GLN A 196 4.01 26.45 2.58
C GLN A 196 2.82 25.54 2.86
N LEU A 197 2.43 25.40 4.13
CA LEU A 197 1.25 24.68 4.54
C LEU A 197 0.13 25.70 4.80
N ARG A 198 -0.95 25.62 4.01
CA ARG A 198 -2.17 26.40 4.22
C ARG A 198 -3.17 25.58 5.04
N LEU A 199 -3.49 26.08 6.22
CA LEU A 199 -4.48 25.56 7.14
C LEU A 199 -5.70 26.49 7.17
N ALA A 200 -6.76 26.09 7.86
CA ALA A 200 -7.92 26.96 8.05
C ALA A 200 -7.55 28.19 8.92
N ALA A 201 -6.64 28.01 9.87
CA ALA A 201 -6.15 29.07 10.76
C ALA A 201 -5.18 30.05 10.09
N GLY A 202 -4.50 29.65 9.01
CA GLY A 202 -3.52 30.51 8.33
C GLY A 202 -2.53 29.74 7.46
N THR A 203 -1.62 30.49 6.83
CA THR A 203 -0.51 29.90 6.05
C THR A 203 0.78 29.95 6.86
N GLN A 204 1.46 28.82 6.96
CA GLN A 204 2.73 28.71 7.68
C GLN A 204 3.82 28.05 6.82
N ALA A 205 5.05 28.53 6.98
CA ALA A 205 6.20 27.92 6.33
C ALA A 205 6.49 26.56 6.94
N CYS A 206 6.80 25.58 6.09
CA CYS A 206 7.12 24.22 6.50
C CYS A 206 8.37 23.71 5.79
N VAL A 207 9.11 22.86 6.48
CA VAL A 207 10.25 22.13 5.92
C VAL A 207 9.82 20.70 5.69
N ILE A 208 10.05 20.18 4.49
CA ILE A 208 9.68 18.83 4.10
C ILE A 208 10.83 17.91 4.48
N LYS A 209 10.66 17.16 5.57
CA LYS A 209 11.66 16.21 6.08
C LYS A 209 11.66 14.91 5.27
N ALA A 210 10.48 14.46 4.84
CA ALA A 210 10.32 13.33 3.94
C ALA A 210 9.07 13.50 3.10
N LEU A 211 9.11 12.98 1.87
CA LEU A 211 8.00 13.02 0.93
C LEU A 211 7.81 11.63 0.32
N SER A 212 6.57 11.13 0.34
CA SER A 212 6.16 9.91 -0.34
C SER A 212 4.99 10.20 -1.28
N LEU A 213 4.47 9.17 -1.97
CA LEU A 213 3.27 9.31 -2.80
C LEU A 213 1.97 9.45 -2.00
N LYS A 214 1.96 9.09 -0.72
CA LYS A 214 0.75 9.05 0.13
C LYS A 214 0.77 10.07 1.26
N GLU A 215 1.95 10.42 1.72
CA GLU A 215 2.14 11.31 2.86
C GLU A 215 3.44 12.12 2.78
N ALA A 216 3.45 13.28 3.42
CA ALA A 216 4.62 14.12 3.66
C ALA A 216 4.83 14.28 5.17
N LEU A 217 6.09 14.18 5.59
CA LEU A 217 6.53 14.57 6.93
C LEU A 217 7.02 16.01 6.85
N LEU A 218 6.31 16.89 7.53
CA LEU A 218 6.58 18.33 7.57
C LEU A 218 7.07 18.71 8.96
N VAL A 219 7.92 19.73 9.01
CA VAL A 219 8.32 20.38 10.25
C VAL A 219 7.90 21.84 10.17
N VAL A 220 7.13 22.30 11.14
CA VAL A 220 6.66 23.69 11.25
C VAL A 220 7.07 24.27 12.60
N ARG A 221 7.19 25.59 12.67
CA ARG A 221 7.38 26.29 13.94
C ARG A 221 6.03 26.43 14.65
N ARG A 222 6.03 26.21 15.96
CA ARG A 222 4.87 26.41 16.83
C ARG A 222 4.48 27.90 16.82
N GLY A 223 3.33 28.21 16.25
CA GLY A 223 2.69 29.53 16.35
C GLY A 223 1.63 29.57 17.46
N ASP A 224 0.87 30.66 17.50
CA ASP A 224 -0.24 30.84 18.43
C ASP A 224 -1.42 29.90 18.11
N ASP A 225 -1.66 29.64 16.81
CA ASP A 225 -2.64 28.68 16.32
C ASP A 225 -1.98 27.32 16.05
N LEU A 226 -2.35 26.32 16.86
CA LEU A 226 -1.84 24.96 16.71
C LEU A 226 -2.64 24.16 15.66
N PRO A 227 -1.97 23.54 14.67
CA PRO A 227 -2.63 22.66 13.72
C PRO A 227 -3.29 21.48 14.43
N GLN A 228 -4.50 21.10 14.00
CA GLN A 228 -5.23 19.98 14.58
C GLN A 228 -5.16 18.72 13.73
N VAL A 229 -5.24 17.55 14.38
CA VAL A 229 -5.35 16.26 13.67
C VAL A 229 -6.71 16.21 12.97
N LEU A 230 -6.72 15.66 11.75
CA LEU A 230 -7.83 15.64 10.79
C LEU A 230 -8.19 17.00 10.17
N GLU A 231 -7.40 18.04 10.40
CA GLU A 231 -7.59 19.33 9.73
C GLU A 231 -7.20 19.24 8.25
N SER A 232 -8.08 19.72 7.36
CA SER A 232 -7.82 19.83 5.93
C SER A 232 -6.76 20.89 5.67
N ALA A 233 -5.74 20.56 4.89
CA ALA A 233 -4.67 21.48 4.56
C ALA A 233 -4.24 21.37 3.09
N VAL A 234 -3.70 22.46 2.56
CA VAL A 234 -3.11 22.51 1.23
C VAL A 234 -1.61 22.74 1.37
N LEU A 235 -0.82 21.80 0.88
CA LEU A 235 0.63 21.89 0.87
C LEU A 235 1.10 22.45 -0.48
N ASP A 236 1.67 23.64 -0.46
CA ASP A 236 2.31 24.27 -1.59
C ASP A 236 3.79 23.94 -1.57
N LEU A 237 4.25 23.19 -2.58
CA LEU A 237 5.65 22.84 -2.77
C LEU A 237 6.29 23.82 -3.74
N GLU A 238 7.38 24.48 -3.33
CA GLU A 238 8.16 25.37 -4.18
C GLU A 238 9.46 24.64 -4.59
N GLN A 239 9.65 24.36 -5.90
CA GLN A 239 10.90 23.76 -6.39
C GLN A 239 11.44 24.37 -7.69
N GLY A 240 12.71 24.76 -7.64
CA GLY A 240 13.54 25.05 -8.81
C GLY A 240 13.47 26.50 -9.30
N GLU A 241 14.46 26.92 -10.10
CA GLU A 241 14.61 28.28 -10.67
C GLU A 241 13.48 28.71 -11.65
N GLY A 242 12.45 27.89 -11.82
CA GLY A 242 11.20 28.23 -12.50
C GLY A 242 10.03 28.01 -11.55
N ALA A 243 9.29 29.07 -11.24
CA ALA A 243 8.27 29.17 -10.18
C ALA A 243 7.01 28.29 -10.36
N GLU A 244 7.16 26.99 -10.62
CA GLU A 244 6.06 26.03 -10.57
C GLU A 244 5.79 25.62 -9.11
N VAL A 245 4.72 26.16 -8.53
CA VAL A 245 4.22 25.79 -7.21
C VAL A 245 3.25 24.63 -7.36
N ALA A 246 3.61 23.44 -6.86
CA ALA A 246 2.70 22.31 -6.84
C ALA A 246 1.83 22.35 -5.58
N ARG A 247 0.53 22.56 -5.76
CA ARG A 247 -0.46 22.60 -4.68
C ARG A 247 -1.09 21.23 -4.47
N LEU A 248 -0.88 20.65 -3.30
CA LEU A 248 -1.35 19.31 -2.94
C LEU A 248 -2.39 19.38 -1.85
N ASN A 249 -3.58 18.85 -2.12
CA ASN A 249 -4.64 18.80 -1.12
C ASN A 249 -4.54 17.54 -0.25
N GLY A 250 -4.80 17.71 1.05
CA GLY A 250 -4.74 16.63 2.01
C GLY A 250 -5.26 17.03 3.37
N TYR A 251 -4.92 16.23 4.38
CA TYR A 251 -5.25 16.51 5.78
C TYR A 251 -4.08 16.16 6.69
N LEU A 252 -4.07 16.73 7.89
CA LEU A 252 -3.12 16.39 8.94
C LEU A 252 -3.50 15.07 9.60
N HIS A 253 -2.70 14.03 9.42
CA HIS A 253 -2.90 12.72 10.04
C HIS A 253 -2.37 12.66 11.49
N ALA A 254 -1.29 13.39 11.78
CA ALA A 254 -0.70 13.45 13.12
C ALA A 254 0.03 14.78 13.34
N VAL A 255 0.05 15.24 14.59
CA VAL A 255 0.79 16.41 15.07
C VAL A 255 1.55 15.99 16.32
N ALA A 256 2.87 16.17 16.31
CA ALA A 256 3.74 15.80 17.43
C ALA A 256 4.79 16.90 17.67
N ALA A 257 5.26 17.02 18.91
CA ALA A 257 6.46 17.82 19.19
C ALA A 257 7.68 17.17 18.51
N LEU A 258 8.51 17.96 17.84
CA LEU A 258 9.74 17.46 17.24
C LEU A 258 10.73 16.99 18.31
N GLU A 259 10.84 17.75 19.40
CA GLU A 259 11.59 17.37 20.59
C GLU A 259 10.65 16.76 21.65
N PRO A 260 11.11 15.78 22.45
CA PRO A 260 10.32 15.21 23.55
C PRO A 260 10.29 16.16 24.76
N LYS A 261 9.91 17.41 24.54
CA LYS A 261 9.78 18.47 25.56
C LYS A 261 8.45 19.21 25.36
N PRO A 262 7.77 19.60 26.45
CA PRO A 262 6.51 20.34 26.36
C PRO A 262 6.68 21.73 25.70
N ASP A 263 7.86 22.33 25.83
CA ASP A 263 8.17 23.66 25.29
C ASP A 263 8.78 23.61 23.88
N SER A 264 8.60 22.51 23.14
CA SER A 264 9.14 22.36 21.79
C SER A 264 8.59 23.46 20.87
N GLU A 265 9.49 24.31 20.37
CA GLU A 265 9.17 25.34 19.37
C GLU A 265 8.89 24.75 17.98
N TRP A 266 9.21 23.48 17.76
CA TRP A 266 9.03 22.80 16.48
C TRP A 266 8.04 21.66 16.60
N LEU A 267 7.15 21.58 15.61
CA LEU A 267 6.15 20.53 15.49
C LEU A 267 6.45 19.70 14.24
N GLN A 268 6.40 18.38 14.40
CA GLN A 268 6.41 17.44 13.30
C GLN A 268 4.95 17.11 12.94
N LEU A 269 4.59 17.36 11.68
CA LEU A 269 3.28 17.09 11.12
C LEU A 269 3.37 15.95 10.11
N SER A 270 2.45 14.99 10.20
CA SER A 270 2.23 13.98 9.18
C SER A 270 1.07 14.40 8.31
N PHE A 271 1.33 14.85 7.08
CA PHE A 271 0.32 15.29 6.13
C PHE A 271 0.00 14.16 5.16
N ARG A 272 -1.28 13.78 5.01
CA ARG A 272 -1.72 12.75 4.07
C ARG A 272 -2.43 13.36 2.86
N PHE A 273 -2.01 12.94 1.68
CA PHE A 273 -2.60 13.38 0.43
C PHE A 273 -3.97 12.74 0.22
N VAL A 274 -4.94 13.55 -0.18
CA VAL A 274 -6.29 13.10 -0.58
C VAL A 274 -6.52 13.30 -2.08
N ASP A 275 -5.73 14.18 -2.71
CA ASP A 275 -5.80 14.42 -4.16
C ASP A 275 -5.54 13.14 -4.96
N ARG A 276 -6.43 12.88 -5.92
CA ARG A 276 -6.32 11.78 -6.90
C ARG A 276 -5.89 12.28 -8.29
N ASP A 277 -5.43 13.52 -8.38
CA ASP A 277 -5.06 14.16 -9.64
C ASP A 277 -3.79 13.52 -10.24
N PRO A 278 -3.88 12.86 -11.40
CA PRO A 278 -2.75 12.19 -12.04
C PRO A 278 -1.57 13.14 -12.31
N GLN A 279 -1.82 14.40 -12.65
CA GLN A 279 -0.75 15.36 -12.98
C GLN A 279 0.08 15.73 -11.75
N LYS A 280 -0.58 15.89 -10.59
CA LYS A 280 0.08 16.18 -9.31
C LYS A 280 0.86 14.98 -8.79
N LEU A 281 0.33 13.78 -8.99
CA LEU A 281 1.01 12.52 -8.63
C LEU A 281 2.26 12.29 -9.48
N ASP A 282 2.21 12.62 -10.78
CA ASP A 282 3.38 12.58 -11.66
C ASP A 282 4.45 13.61 -11.24
N TYR A 283 4.03 14.81 -10.84
CA TYR A 283 4.94 15.82 -10.28
C TYR A 283 5.62 15.33 -8.99
N LEU A 284 4.85 14.79 -8.04
CA LEU A 284 5.37 14.17 -6.81
C LEU A 284 6.36 13.04 -7.11
N SER A 285 6.04 12.18 -8.07
CA SER A 285 6.92 11.08 -8.51
C SER A 285 8.26 11.61 -9.05
N ARG A 286 8.22 12.65 -9.90
CA ARG A 286 9.43 13.34 -10.40
C ARG A 286 10.21 14.01 -9.28
N LEU A 287 9.54 14.55 -8.27
CA LEU A 287 10.13 15.21 -7.13
C LEU A 287 10.90 14.23 -6.24
N ILE A 288 10.29 13.08 -5.95
CA ILE A 288 10.91 11.97 -5.20
C ILE A 288 12.10 11.40 -5.97
N ALA A 289 11.95 11.19 -7.29
CA ALA A 289 13.01 10.67 -8.16
C ALA A 289 14.23 11.61 -8.29
N ARG A 290 14.05 12.93 -8.09
CA ARG A 290 15.13 13.93 -8.12
C ARG A 290 15.92 14.02 -6.79
N GLY A 291 15.59 13.21 -5.79
CA GLY A 291 16.45 13.00 -4.62
C GLY A 291 16.42 14.10 -3.56
N THR A 292 15.25 14.66 -3.24
CA THR A 292 15.10 15.48 -2.01
C THR A 292 15.14 14.67 -0.72
N ALA A 293 15.04 13.34 -0.79
CA ALA A 293 15.04 12.46 0.37
C ALA A 293 16.41 11.79 0.58
N GLN A 294 17.48 12.57 0.74
CA GLN A 294 18.72 12.11 1.40
C GLN A 294 19.75 13.23 1.52
N ARG A 295 19.67 14.03 2.60
CA ARG A 295 20.85 14.40 3.41
C ARG A 295 20.41 14.54 4.86
N HIS A 296 21.18 13.92 5.75
CA HIS A 296 21.02 13.98 7.19
C HIS A 296 20.91 15.45 7.65
N PHE A 297 19.75 15.82 8.22
CA PHE A 297 19.63 17.06 8.99
C PHE A 297 20.08 16.75 10.41
N VAL A 298 21.21 17.32 10.81
CA VAL A 298 21.69 17.35 12.20
C VAL A 298 21.21 18.68 12.78
N PRO A 299 20.35 18.69 13.81
CA PRO A 299 20.03 19.93 14.51
C PRO A 299 21.23 20.31 15.39
N GLY A 300 21.86 21.45 15.12
CA GLY A 300 22.85 22.06 16.02
C GLY A 300 24.27 22.26 15.47
N ALA A 301 24.40 22.85 14.28
CA ALA A 301 25.64 23.53 13.86
C ALA A 301 25.30 24.81 13.10
#